data_AF-A0A5C3MJT8-F1
#
_entry.id   AF-A0A5C3MJT8-F1
#
_cell.length_a   1.000
_cell.length_b   1.000
_cell.length_c   1.000
_cell.angle_alpha   90.00
_cell.angle_beta   90.00
_cell.angle_gamma   90.00
#
_symmetry.space_group_name_H-M   'P 1'
#
loop_
_entity.id
_entity.type
_entity.pdbx_description
1 polymer ?
#
loop_
_entity_poly.entity_id
_entity_poly.type
_entity_poly.pdbx_seq_one_letter_code
_entity_poly.pdbx_strand_id
1 'polypeptide(L)'
;MCHVSREGDITDDEDICLICEASLNSYIDHSSTDTRKHRGTSRRSLIMSSVTDSVVFRGIFSTPASSAIWSDKKRTQYYLDFEAALAVVQARLGIIPVEAGESIKEKCDVDQIDMDELAAETKRIGYPVLPVVKQLVKMVNAVEPGLGEWAHWGATTQVRI
;
A
#
# COMPACT_ATOMS: atom_id res chain seq x y z
N MET A 1 28.42 -4.17 40.08
CA MET A 1 28.41 -5.63 40.30
C MET A 1 27.72 -6.24 39.09
N CYS A 2 28.48 -6.93 38.24
CA CYS A 2 28.01 -7.59 37.02
C CYS A 2 27.27 -8.90 37.33
N HIS A 3 26.58 -9.42 36.28
CA HIS A 3 25.96 -10.75 36.11
C HIS A 3 24.52 -10.93 36.66
N VAL A 4 23.57 -11.59 35.96
CA VAL A 4 23.57 -12.33 34.68
C VAL A 4 22.13 -12.52 34.19
N SER A 5 22.00 -12.68 32.88
CA SER A 5 20.84 -12.99 32.03
C SER A 5 19.96 -14.17 32.42
N ARG A 6 18.71 -14.16 31.92
CA ARG A 6 17.99 -15.28 31.28
C ARG A 6 17.12 -14.66 30.17
N GLU A 7 17.51 -14.74 28.90
CA GLU A 7 17.20 -15.84 27.97
C GLU A 7 15.70 -16.06 27.81
N GLY A 8 15.14 -15.32 26.84
CA GLY A 8 13.87 -15.57 26.19
C GLY A 8 14.08 -15.23 24.71
N ASP A 9 14.81 -16.12 24.04
CA ASP A 9 15.06 -16.13 22.60
C ASP A 9 13.73 -16.34 21.87
N ILE A 10 13.27 -15.32 21.14
CA ILE A 10 12.18 -15.44 20.17
C ILE A 10 12.63 -14.71 18.91
N THR A 11 12.99 -15.51 17.93
CA THR A 11 13.38 -15.16 16.57
C THR A 11 12.13 -15.00 15.70
N ASP A 12 11.59 -13.80 15.56
CA ASP A 12 10.41 -13.57 14.70
C ASP A 12 10.78 -12.81 13.41
N ASP A 13 11.53 -13.49 12.54
CA ASP A 13 11.48 -13.24 11.07
C ASP A 13 10.14 -13.73 10.48
N GLU A 14 9.41 -14.58 11.20
CA GLU A 14 8.11 -15.15 10.82
C GLU A 14 7.00 -14.08 10.80
N ASP A 15 7.06 -13.05 11.65
CA ASP A 15 6.02 -12.01 11.76
C ASP A 15 5.93 -11.06 10.56
N ILE A 16 7.07 -10.78 9.91
CA ILE A 16 7.12 -9.96 8.68
C ILE A 16 6.55 -10.75 7.50
N CYS A 17 6.85 -12.05 7.44
CA CYS A 17 6.30 -12.95 6.42
C CYS A 17 4.79 -13.13 6.59
N LEU A 18 4.31 -13.27 7.84
CA LEU A 18 2.90 -13.43 8.17
C LEU A 18 2.03 -12.23 7.77
N ILE A 19 2.55 -10.99 7.81
CA ILE A 19 1.81 -9.81 7.33
C ILE A 19 1.61 -9.86 5.80
N CYS A 20 2.64 -10.31 5.06
CA CYS A 20 2.55 -10.51 3.61
C CYS A 20 1.65 -11.71 3.23
N GLU A 21 1.73 -12.82 3.97
CA GLU A 21 0.93 -14.02 3.73
C GLU A 21 -0.55 -13.87 4.13
N ALA A 22 -0.86 -13.13 5.20
CA ALA A 22 -2.24 -12.86 5.60
C ALA A 22 -3.00 -12.01 4.56
N SER A 23 -2.29 -11.13 3.86
CA SER A 23 -2.83 -10.32 2.75
C SER A 23 -3.10 -11.17 1.48
N LEU A 24 -2.42 -12.31 1.33
CA LEU A 24 -2.62 -13.27 0.24
C LEU A 24 -3.72 -14.30 0.56
N ASN A 25 -3.80 -14.80 1.79
CA ASN A 25 -4.74 -15.87 2.17
C ASN A 25 -6.18 -15.38 2.39
N SER A 26 -6.39 -14.14 2.81
CA SER A 26 -7.74 -13.54 2.86
C SER A 26 -8.39 -13.34 1.48
N TYR A 27 -7.60 -13.45 0.40
CA TYR A 27 -8.08 -13.28 -0.98
C TYR A 27 -8.64 -14.57 -1.62
N ILE A 28 -8.37 -15.75 -1.05
CA ILE A 28 -8.76 -17.05 -1.65
C ILE A 28 -10.19 -17.46 -1.27
N ASP A 29 -10.79 -16.91 -0.20
CA ASP A 29 -12.04 -17.43 0.38
C ASP A 29 -13.35 -16.73 -0.05
N HIS A 30 -13.35 -15.95 -1.15
CA HIS A 30 -14.57 -15.28 -1.63
C HIS A 30 -15.04 -15.75 -3.01
N SER A 31 -15.00 -17.06 -3.25
CA SER A 31 -15.68 -17.69 -4.38
C SER A 31 -16.94 -18.47 -3.95
N SER A 32 -17.98 -17.78 -3.48
CA SER A 32 -19.35 -18.29 -3.62
C SER A 32 -20.44 -17.23 -3.45
N THR A 33 -21.19 -17.07 -4.55
CA THR A 33 -22.60 -16.64 -4.64
C THR A 33 -23.00 -15.28 -4.06
N ASP A 34 -23.03 -14.25 -4.91
CA ASP A 34 -24.08 -13.21 -4.84
C ASP A 34 -24.59 -12.85 -6.24
N THR A 35 -25.81 -13.32 -6.52
CA THR A 35 -26.64 -12.88 -7.63
C THR A 35 -27.29 -11.54 -7.29
N ARG A 36 -26.64 -10.41 -7.61
CA ARG A 36 -27.34 -9.13 -7.64
C ARG A 36 -26.86 -8.23 -8.78
N LYS A 37 -27.78 -8.03 -9.73
CA LYS A 37 -27.66 -7.13 -10.89
C LYS A 37 -27.30 -5.72 -10.43
N HIS A 38 -26.12 -5.24 -10.80
CA HIS A 38 -25.88 -3.81 -10.99
C HIS A 38 -25.62 -3.54 -12.47
N ARG A 39 -26.67 -3.11 -13.18
CA ARG A 39 -26.58 -2.63 -14.56
C ARG A 39 -25.90 -1.26 -14.55
N GLY A 40 -24.61 -1.27 -14.86
CA GLY A 40 -23.88 -0.08 -15.31
C GLY A 40 -22.98 -0.48 -16.47
N THR A 41 -23.53 -0.52 -17.69
CA THR A 41 -22.71 -0.73 -18.90
C THR A 41 -21.83 0.49 -19.13
N SER A 42 -20.61 0.46 -18.58
CA SER A 42 -19.52 1.33 -18.99
C SER A 42 -19.30 1.13 -20.50
N ARG A 43 -19.61 2.16 -21.30
CA ARG A 43 -19.32 2.17 -22.74
C ARG A 43 -17.80 2.18 -22.89
N ARG A 44 -17.22 1.00 -23.10
CA ARG A 44 -15.78 0.87 -23.36
C ARG A 44 -15.46 1.49 -24.72
N SER A 45 -14.53 2.45 -24.72
CA SER A 45 -14.02 3.08 -25.93
C SER A 45 -13.44 2.02 -26.88
N LEU A 46 -13.70 2.17 -28.19
CA LEU A 46 -13.11 1.33 -29.24
C LEU A 46 -11.76 1.89 -29.74
N ILE A 47 -11.32 3.04 -29.21
CA ILE A 47 -10.00 3.61 -29.50
C ILE A 47 -8.97 2.85 -28.68
N MET A 48 -7.95 2.31 -29.37
CA MET A 48 -6.89 1.50 -28.78
C MET A 48 -5.58 2.29 -28.80
N SER A 49 -5.10 2.72 -27.63
CA SER A 49 -3.76 3.28 -27.43
C SER A 49 -2.71 2.21 -27.12
N SER A 50 -3.12 1.18 -26.37
CA SER A 50 -2.28 0.04 -26.00
C SER A 50 -3.03 -1.28 -26.18
N VAL A 51 -2.30 -2.40 -26.27
CA VAL A 51 -2.89 -3.75 -26.41
C VAL A 51 -3.76 -4.11 -25.20
N THR A 52 -3.40 -3.61 -24.01
CA THR A 52 -4.16 -3.83 -22.77
C THR A 52 -5.53 -3.14 -22.77
N ASP A 53 -5.72 -2.09 -23.58
CA ASP A 53 -7.00 -1.38 -23.73
C ASP A 53 -7.94 -2.07 -24.74
N SER A 54 -7.41 -2.97 -25.57
CA SER A 54 -8.14 -3.58 -26.69
C SER A 54 -9.29 -4.46 -26.22
N VAL A 55 -10.49 -4.34 -26.82
CA VAL A 55 -11.59 -5.29 -26.56
C VAL A 55 -11.27 -6.70 -27.07
N VAL A 56 -10.47 -6.80 -28.13
CA VAL A 56 -10.18 -8.06 -28.84
C VAL A 56 -8.91 -8.71 -28.32
N PHE A 57 -7.85 -7.94 -28.10
CA PHE A 57 -6.53 -8.48 -27.75
C PHE A 57 -6.23 -8.49 -26.24
N ARG A 58 -7.01 -7.78 -25.41
CA ARG A 58 -6.80 -7.83 -23.95
C ARG A 58 -6.95 -9.26 -23.43
N GLY A 59 -6.09 -9.65 -22.50
CA GLY A 59 -6.13 -10.99 -21.89
C GLY A 59 -5.42 -12.09 -22.69
N ILE A 60 -4.88 -11.81 -23.88
CA ILE A 60 -3.98 -12.74 -24.58
C ILE A 60 -2.57 -12.67 -23.96
N PHE A 61 -2.14 -11.48 -23.53
CA PHE A 61 -0.81 -11.23 -22.98
C PHE A 61 -0.78 -11.04 -21.45
N SER A 62 -1.93 -11.17 -20.77
CA SER A 62 -2.02 -11.12 -19.31
C SER A 62 -3.12 -12.05 -18.80
N THR A 63 -3.07 -12.38 -17.51
CA THR A 63 -4.16 -13.06 -16.82
C THR A 63 -4.89 -12.06 -15.91
N PRO A 64 -6.15 -12.32 -15.50
CA PRO A 64 -6.82 -11.48 -14.52
C PRO A 64 -6.00 -11.30 -13.24
N ALA A 65 -5.33 -12.37 -12.79
CA ALA A 65 -4.46 -12.33 -11.62
C ALA A 65 -3.25 -11.41 -11.82
N SER A 66 -2.53 -11.51 -12.95
CA SER A 66 -1.38 -10.64 -13.19
C SER A 66 -1.82 -9.19 -13.38
N SER A 67 -2.92 -8.93 -14.09
CA SER A 67 -3.47 -7.58 -14.24
C SER A 67 -3.91 -6.96 -12.91
N ALA A 68 -4.39 -7.75 -11.96
CA ALA A 68 -4.75 -7.25 -10.63
C ALA A 68 -3.52 -6.77 -9.84
N ILE A 69 -2.40 -7.53 -9.90
CA ILE A 69 -1.13 -7.17 -9.23
C ILE A 69 -0.59 -5.83 -9.76
N TRP A 70 -0.67 -5.61 -11.06
CA TRP A 70 -0.15 -4.40 -11.72
C TRP A 70 -1.14 -3.23 -11.79
N SER A 71 -2.34 -3.39 -11.21
CA SER A 71 -3.33 -2.33 -11.17
C SER A 71 -2.84 -1.14 -10.33
N ASP A 72 -3.30 0.07 -10.65
CA ASP A 72 -2.92 1.28 -9.90
C ASP A 72 -3.26 1.15 -8.41
N LYS A 73 -4.43 0.60 -8.08
CA LYS A 73 -4.83 0.36 -6.69
C LYS A 73 -3.83 -0.56 -5.97
N LYS A 74 -3.43 -1.68 -6.59
CA LYS A 74 -2.51 -2.61 -5.94
C LYS A 74 -1.09 -2.06 -5.84
N ARG A 75 -0.62 -1.33 -6.87
CA ARG A 75 0.64 -0.59 -6.82
C ARG A 75 0.67 0.45 -5.70
N THR A 76 -0.39 1.25 -5.56
CA THR A 76 -0.49 2.24 -4.49
C THR A 76 -0.50 1.56 -3.13
N GLN A 77 -1.23 0.45 -2.96
CA GLN A 77 -1.19 -0.33 -1.73
C GLN A 77 0.23 -0.80 -1.41
N TYR A 78 1.01 -1.28 -2.37
CA TYR A 78 2.40 -1.68 -2.12
C TYR A 78 3.28 -0.53 -1.64
N TYR A 79 3.08 0.70 -2.15
CA TYR A 79 3.79 1.86 -1.61
C TYR A 79 3.41 2.14 -0.14
N LEU A 80 2.13 1.97 0.21
CA LEU A 80 1.65 2.14 1.57
C LEU A 80 2.13 1.01 2.50
N ASP A 81 2.14 -0.23 2.03
CA ASP A 81 2.65 -1.39 2.77
C ASP A 81 4.12 -1.17 3.14
N PHE A 82 4.92 -0.62 2.21
CA PHE A 82 6.30 -0.25 2.47
C PHE A 82 6.41 0.83 3.56
N GLU A 83 5.59 1.89 3.50
CA GLU A 83 5.62 2.96 4.51
C GLU A 83 5.19 2.46 5.89
N ALA A 84 4.18 1.58 5.94
CA ALA A 84 3.75 0.94 7.17
C ALA A 84 4.88 0.10 7.78
N ALA A 85 5.50 -0.76 6.97
CA ALA A 85 6.60 -1.61 7.42
C ALA A 85 7.80 -0.78 7.90
N LEU A 86 8.17 0.27 7.16
CA LEU A 86 9.24 1.18 7.53
C LEU A 86 8.94 1.85 8.89
N ALA A 87 7.76 2.42 9.05
CA ALA A 87 7.36 3.11 10.28
C ALA A 87 7.33 2.14 11.48
N VAL A 88 6.81 0.93 11.30
CA VAL A 88 6.79 -0.11 12.35
C VAL A 88 8.21 -0.50 12.78
N VAL A 89 9.11 -0.74 11.83
CA VAL A 89 10.50 -1.11 12.15
C VAL A 89 11.22 0.05 12.83
N GLN A 90 11.03 1.28 12.34
CA GLN A 90 11.63 2.47 12.95
C GLN A 90 11.11 2.72 14.37
N ALA A 91 9.82 2.53 14.63
CA ALA A 91 9.24 2.63 15.96
C ALA A 91 9.80 1.55 16.91
N ARG A 92 9.90 0.30 16.44
CA ARG A 92 10.51 -0.81 17.20
C ARG A 92 11.97 -0.54 17.57
N LEU A 93 12.71 0.15 16.70
CA LEU A 93 14.09 0.56 16.94
C LEU A 93 14.24 1.87 17.73
N GLY A 94 13.13 2.53 18.09
CA GLY A 94 13.14 3.81 18.80
C GLY A 94 13.64 5.00 17.96
N ILE A 95 13.63 4.89 16.63
CA ILE A 95 14.02 5.96 15.71
C ILE A 95 12.92 7.02 15.59
N ILE A 96 11.66 6.58 15.60
CA ILE A 96 10.47 7.44 15.61
C ILE A 96 9.60 7.10 16.83
N PRO A 97 8.72 8.01 17.29
CA PRO A 97 7.75 7.70 18.34
C PRO A 97 6.86 6.51 17.98
N VAL A 98 6.48 5.69 18.96
CA VAL A 98 5.65 4.49 18.75
C VAL A 98 4.28 4.88 18.23
N GLU A 99 3.72 5.96 18.78
CA GLU A 99 2.43 6.53 18.42
C GLU A 99 2.40 6.97 16.95
N ALA A 100 3.52 7.49 16.45
CA ALA A 100 3.67 7.85 15.05
C ALA A 100 3.68 6.60 14.17
N GLY A 101 4.45 5.57 14.56
CA GLY A 101 4.52 4.30 13.84
C GLY A 101 3.16 3.59 13.73
N GLU A 102 2.40 3.56 14.83
CA GLU A 102 1.05 2.98 14.87
C GLU A 102 0.06 3.78 14.00
N SER A 103 0.06 5.11 14.13
CA SER A 103 -0.82 5.98 13.36
C SER A 103 -0.55 5.90 11.86
N ILE A 104 0.73 5.85 11.45
CA ILE A 104 1.11 5.68 10.04
C ILE A 104 0.60 4.35 9.51
N LYS A 105 0.86 3.25 10.24
CA LYS A 105 0.41 1.91 9.84
C LYS A 105 -1.10 1.85 9.65
N GLU A 106 -1.88 2.46 10.54
CA GLU A 106 -3.35 2.46 10.45
C GLU A 106 -3.88 3.23 9.23
N LYS A 107 -3.14 4.26 8.78
CA LYS A 107 -3.50 5.06 7.60
C LYS A 107 -2.95 4.52 6.27
N CYS A 108 -2.16 3.45 6.30
CA CYS A 108 -1.62 2.79 5.11
C CYS A 108 -2.63 1.86 4.41
N ASP A 109 -3.78 2.42 4.03
CA ASP A 109 -4.83 1.73 3.28
C ASP A 109 -5.17 2.53 2.01
N VAL A 110 -5.09 1.87 0.85
CA VAL A 110 -5.39 2.48 -0.45
C VAL A 110 -6.83 2.98 -0.56
N ASP A 111 -7.78 2.41 0.19
CA ASP A 111 -9.16 2.90 0.19
C ASP A 111 -9.32 4.26 0.88
N GLN A 112 -8.28 4.72 1.60
CA GLN A 112 -8.21 6.08 2.15
C GLN A 112 -7.49 7.08 1.22
N ILE A 113 -6.94 6.62 0.10
CA ILE A 113 -6.22 7.47 -0.86
C ILE A 113 -7.17 8.02 -1.92
N ASP A 114 -7.11 9.33 -2.14
CA ASP A 114 -7.72 9.99 -3.28
C ASP A 114 -6.88 9.71 -4.54
N MET A 115 -7.35 8.76 -5.35
CA MET A 115 -6.69 8.32 -6.58
C MET A 115 -6.70 9.39 -7.68
N ASP A 116 -7.69 10.30 -7.69
CA ASP A 116 -7.77 11.39 -8.67
C ASP A 116 -6.75 12.49 -8.32
N GLU A 117 -6.66 12.86 -7.04
CA GLU A 117 -5.62 13.77 -6.52
C GLU A 117 -4.22 13.18 -6.77
N LEU A 118 -4.04 11.88 -6.48
CA LEU A 118 -2.79 11.17 -6.75
C LEU A 118 -2.41 11.24 -8.22
N ALA A 119 -3.33 10.96 -9.14
CA ALA A 119 -3.08 11.02 -10.57
C ALA A 119 -2.70 12.44 -11.04
N ALA A 120 -3.41 13.46 -10.57
CA ALA A 120 -3.17 14.85 -10.91
C ALA A 120 -1.79 15.33 -10.42
N GLU A 121 -1.45 15.05 -9.15
CA GLU A 121 -0.15 15.41 -8.60
C GLU A 121 0.99 14.64 -9.26
N THR A 122 0.82 13.33 -9.49
CA THR A 122 1.81 12.48 -10.19
C THR A 122 2.15 13.06 -11.55
N LYS A 123 1.14 13.50 -12.31
CA LYS A 123 1.36 14.15 -13.62
C LYS A 123 2.15 15.46 -13.49
N ARG A 124 1.97 16.19 -12.39
CA ARG A 124 2.66 17.46 -12.14
C ARG A 124 4.12 17.28 -11.76
N ILE A 125 4.44 16.26 -10.95
CA ILE A 125 5.79 16.10 -10.38
C ILE A 125 6.62 14.98 -11.04
N GLY A 126 5.99 14.07 -11.77
CA GLY A 126 6.64 13.00 -12.53
C GLY A 126 6.79 11.65 -11.85
N TYR A 127 6.34 11.48 -10.60
CA TYR A 127 6.37 10.19 -9.89
C TYR A 127 5.29 10.11 -8.79
N PRO A 128 4.77 8.92 -8.44
CA PRO A 128 3.57 8.79 -7.59
C PRO A 128 3.86 8.79 -6.09
N VAL A 129 5.10 8.53 -5.69
CA VAL A 129 5.46 8.30 -4.29
C VAL A 129 5.24 9.53 -3.41
N LEU A 130 5.70 10.72 -3.83
CA LEU A 130 5.56 11.93 -3.02
C LEU A 130 4.07 12.30 -2.77
N PRO A 131 3.16 12.23 -3.77
CA PRO A 131 1.74 12.45 -3.59
C PRO A 131 1.11 11.47 -2.59
N VAL A 132 1.47 10.18 -2.67
CA VAL A 132 1.02 9.17 -1.69
C VAL A 132 1.44 9.58 -0.27
N VAL A 133 2.71 9.93 -0.08
CA VAL A 133 3.22 10.36 1.24
C VAL A 133 2.51 11.61 1.74
N LYS A 134 2.25 12.61 0.88
CA LYS A 134 1.55 13.82 1.28
C LYS A 134 0.13 13.54 1.77
N GLN A 135 -0.60 12.66 1.08
CA GLN A 135 -1.92 12.25 1.52
C GLN A 135 -1.82 11.50 2.86
N LEU A 136 -0.86 10.59 3.01
CA LEU A 136 -0.60 9.87 4.25
C LEU A 136 -0.31 10.82 5.43
N VAL A 137 0.62 11.77 5.25
CA VAL A 137 0.96 12.82 6.24
C VAL A 137 -0.28 13.58 6.66
N LYS A 138 -1.11 14.01 5.70
CA LYS A 138 -2.37 14.73 5.95
C LYS A 138 -3.35 13.88 6.77
N MET A 139 -3.50 12.60 6.44
CA MET A 139 -4.39 11.69 7.16
C MET A 139 -3.93 11.41 8.59
N VAL A 140 -2.62 11.23 8.80
CA VAL A 140 -2.04 10.99 10.12
C VAL A 140 -2.12 12.26 10.98
N ASN A 141 -1.80 13.43 10.41
CA ASN A 141 -1.91 14.71 11.12
C ASN A 141 -3.36 15.09 11.48
N ALA A 142 -4.36 14.48 10.82
CA ALA A 142 -5.76 14.64 11.21
C ALA A 142 -6.12 13.86 12.49
N VAL A 143 -5.33 12.86 12.87
CA VAL A 143 -5.45 12.15 14.15
C VAL A 143 -4.75 12.96 15.25
N GLU A 144 -3.46 13.24 15.06
CA GLU A 144 -2.68 14.07 15.97
C GLU A 144 -1.67 14.93 15.17
N PRO A 145 -1.71 16.26 15.33
CA PRO A 145 -0.81 17.15 14.60
C PRO A 145 0.66 16.85 14.89
N GLY A 146 1.45 16.63 13.84
CA GLY A 146 2.90 16.42 13.91
C GLY A 146 3.31 14.95 13.83
N LEU A 147 2.40 13.99 14.00
CA LEU A 147 2.73 12.58 13.83
C LEU A 147 3.01 12.21 12.37
N GLY A 148 2.40 12.93 11.42
CA GLY A 148 2.59 12.70 10.00
C GLY A 148 4.00 13.01 9.51
N GLU A 149 4.75 13.87 10.20
CA GLU A 149 6.13 14.24 9.81
C GLU A 149 7.12 13.08 9.89
N TRP A 150 6.74 12.00 10.59
CA TRP A 150 7.52 10.76 10.67
C TRP A 150 7.25 9.80 9.51
N ALA A 151 6.22 10.05 8.70
CA ALA A 151 6.00 9.29 7.49
C ALA A 151 7.19 9.50 6.54
N HIS A 152 7.66 8.42 5.92
CA HIS A 152 8.81 8.45 5.02
C HIS A 152 10.15 8.87 5.69
N TRP A 153 10.24 8.88 7.03
CA TRP A 153 11.42 9.40 7.72
C TRP A 153 12.71 8.67 7.32
N GLY A 154 13.72 9.43 6.89
CA GLY A 154 15.04 8.90 6.53
C GLY A 154 15.11 8.03 5.26
N ALA A 155 13.99 7.86 4.55
CA ALA A 155 13.96 7.13 3.28
C ALA A 155 14.09 8.08 2.08
N THR A 156 14.56 7.57 0.96
CA THR A 156 14.58 8.28 -0.33
C THR A 156 13.50 7.74 -1.25
N THR A 157 12.95 8.61 -2.10
CA THR A 157 11.93 8.28 -3.10
C THR A 157 12.28 7.05 -3.95
N GLN A 158 13.58 6.84 -4.24
CA GLN A 158 14.04 5.74 -5.11
C GLN A 158 13.93 4.35 -4.45
N VAL A 159 13.88 4.26 -3.12
CA VAL A 159 13.75 2.97 -2.41
C VAL A 159 12.36 2.35 -2.61
N ARG A 160 11.38 3.12 -3.10
CA ARG A 160 10.00 2.66 -3.32
C ARG A 160 9.64 2.27 -4.75
N ILE A 161 10.59 2.27 -5.70
CA ILE A 161 10.33 1.94 -7.12
C ILE A 161 10.56 0.45 -7.39
#